data_AF-A0AAF0CGN1-F1
#
_entry.id   AF-A0AAF0CGN1-F1
#
_cell.length_a   1.000
_cell.length_b   1.000
_cell.length_c   1.000
_cell.angle_alpha   90.00
_cell.angle_beta   90.00
_cell.angle_gamma   90.00
#
_symmetry.space_group_name_H-M   'P 1'
#
loop_
_entity.id
_entity.type
_entity.pdbx_description
1 polymer ?
#
loop_
_entity_poly.entity_id
_entity_poly.type
_entity_poly.pdbx_seq_one_letter_code
_entity_poly.pdbx_strand_id
1 'polypeptide(L)'
;MFARSVLLISLALCAAACAGSGKRGPGQGQRPSASIQQPSSLLAKARTVQGRQGCAKAAPTYRIVASYGEGYEIAQYELGACLMEMEGAGAQETVLFREEGLFWLKRAAWAGDPRAQLKLTQVLSGVPAYAVSHVAVDPLSAMTWAEIYDANGVRETYGLQPVGPVVLEKLHAALDQNELQRARKEAAGFTKISLDEFVPPVGDRAGQGGQRPQSGQAGGGRPEGRRRR
;
A
#
# COMPACT_ATOMS: atom_id res chain seq x y z
N MET A 1 -43.71 14.35 21.99
CA MET A 1 -44.39 13.40 21.07
C MET A 1 -43.69 13.52 19.73
N PHE A 2 -42.80 12.60 19.37
CA PHE A 2 -42.09 12.65 18.08
C PHE A 2 -42.52 11.47 17.22
N ALA A 3 -43.06 11.80 16.05
CA ALA A 3 -43.66 10.89 15.09
C ALA A 3 -42.61 9.99 14.44
N ARG A 4 -42.83 8.67 14.53
CA ARG A 4 -42.05 7.64 13.84
C ARG A 4 -42.58 7.52 12.41
N SER A 5 -41.80 7.96 11.42
CA SER A 5 -42.07 7.68 10.01
C SER A 5 -41.47 6.33 9.64
N VAL A 6 -42.33 5.35 9.36
CA VAL A 6 -42.01 4.01 8.87
C VAL A 6 -41.95 4.08 7.35
N LEU A 7 -40.77 3.82 6.76
CA LEU A 7 -40.59 3.73 5.31
C LEU A 7 -40.49 2.25 4.90
N LEU A 8 -41.51 1.78 4.20
CA LEU A 8 -41.57 0.47 3.53
C LEU A 8 -40.78 0.54 2.22
N ILE A 9 -39.76 -0.31 2.06
CA ILE A 9 -39.03 -0.45 0.80
C ILE A 9 -39.34 -1.81 0.18
N SER A 10 -39.88 -1.75 -1.04
CA SER A 10 -40.34 -2.87 -1.86
C SER A 10 -39.18 -3.71 -2.40
N LEU A 11 -39.32 -5.02 -2.25
CA LEU A 11 -38.42 -6.05 -2.76
C LEU A 11 -38.80 -6.37 -4.23
N ALA A 12 -37.98 -5.97 -5.20
CA ALA A 12 -38.15 -6.38 -6.59
C ALA A 12 -37.22 -7.57 -6.91
N LEU A 13 -37.81 -8.76 -7.03
CA LEU A 13 -37.17 -9.95 -7.59
C LEU A 13 -36.97 -9.75 -9.11
N CYS A 14 -35.73 -9.82 -9.58
CA CYS A 14 -35.43 -10.07 -10.99
C CYS A 14 -34.58 -11.33 -11.10
N ALA A 15 -35.26 -12.44 -11.40
CA ALA A 15 -34.64 -13.69 -11.82
C ALA A 15 -34.38 -13.62 -13.33
N ALA A 16 -33.11 -13.43 -13.73
CA ALA A 16 -32.68 -13.58 -15.11
C ALA A 16 -31.73 -14.78 -15.21
N ALA A 17 -32.27 -15.87 -15.77
CA ALA A 17 -31.56 -17.08 -16.09
C ALA A 17 -30.61 -16.86 -17.28
N CYS A 18 -29.33 -17.19 -17.11
CA CYS A 18 -28.40 -17.39 -18.21
C CYS A 18 -27.78 -18.78 -18.08
N ALA A 19 -28.45 -19.77 -18.68
CA ALA A 19 -27.95 -21.13 -18.83
C ALA A 19 -27.05 -21.18 -20.08
N GLY A 20 -25.74 -21.02 -19.89
CA GLY A 20 -24.72 -21.22 -20.92
C GLY A 20 -23.80 -22.38 -20.55
N SER A 21 -24.21 -23.61 -20.86
CA SER A 21 -23.47 -24.85 -20.62
C SER A 21 -22.40 -25.10 -21.70
N GLY A 22 -21.33 -24.30 -21.67
CA GLY A 22 -20.11 -24.59 -22.43
C GLY A 22 -19.25 -25.64 -21.73
N LYS A 23 -19.16 -26.85 -22.32
CA LYS A 23 -18.22 -27.91 -21.92
C LYS A 23 -16.77 -27.38 -22.01
N ARG A 24 -16.22 -26.90 -20.89
CA ARG A 24 -14.76 -26.69 -20.73
C ARG A 24 -14.10 -28.05 -20.63
N GLY A 25 -13.31 -28.42 -21.64
CA GLY A 25 -12.48 -29.62 -21.59
C GLY A 25 -11.49 -29.57 -20.42
N PRO A 26 -10.95 -30.72 -19.99
CA PRO A 26 -9.94 -30.80 -18.93
C PRO A 26 -8.62 -30.24 -19.48
N GLY A 27 -8.54 -28.91 -19.58
CA GLY A 27 -7.31 -28.20 -19.83
C GLY A 27 -6.38 -28.49 -18.68
N GLN A 28 -5.29 -29.20 -18.99
CA GLN A 28 -4.21 -29.48 -18.04
C GLN A 28 -3.91 -28.21 -17.27
N GLY A 29 -4.13 -28.27 -15.96
CA GLY A 29 -3.94 -27.16 -15.04
C GLY A 29 -2.48 -26.73 -15.03
N GLN A 30 -2.11 -25.86 -15.97
CA GLN A 30 -1.05 -24.90 -15.78
C GLN A 30 -1.50 -24.03 -14.62
N ARG A 31 -1.23 -24.51 -13.41
CA ARG A 31 -1.17 -23.66 -12.24
C ARG A 31 -0.24 -22.54 -12.64
N PRO A 32 -0.71 -21.28 -12.73
CA PRO A 32 0.19 -20.18 -12.99
C PRO A 32 1.28 -20.30 -11.92
N SER A 33 2.49 -20.64 -12.36
CA SER A 33 3.64 -20.55 -11.49
C SER A 33 3.63 -19.10 -11.06
N ALA A 34 3.34 -18.84 -9.79
CA ALA A 34 3.46 -17.53 -9.19
C ALA A 34 4.95 -17.19 -9.28
N SER A 35 5.37 -16.68 -10.43
CA SER A 35 6.70 -16.16 -10.59
C SER A 35 6.77 -14.97 -9.66
N ILE A 36 7.87 -14.87 -8.92
CA ILE A 36 8.22 -13.70 -8.12
C ILE A 36 8.23 -12.42 -8.99
N GLN A 37 8.12 -12.57 -10.31
CA GLN A 37 8.07 -11.56 -11.36
C GLN A 37 6.69 -10.89 -11.56
N GLN A 38 5.70 -11.05 -10.66
CA GLN A 38 4.41 -10.36 -10.80
C GLN A 38 4.08 -9.46 -9.59
N PRO A 39 4.69 -8.27 -9.48
CA PRO A 39 4.46 -7.36 -8.36
C PRO A 39 2.98 -6.97 -8.18
N SER A 40 2.20 -6.89 -9.25
CA SER A 40 0.76 -6.60 -9.18
C SER A 40 -0.04 -7.70 -8.48
N SER A 41 0.34 -8.97 -8.66
CA SER A 41 -0.28 -10.11 -7.94
C SER A 41 0.05 -10.06 -6.45
N LEU A 42 1.31 -9.73 -6.12
CA LEU A 42 1.74 -9.52 -4.74
C LEU A 42 0.99 -8.35 -4.09
N LEU A 43 0.78 -7.24 -4.80
CA LEU A 43 0.01 -6.10 -4.32
C LEU A 43 -1.45 -6.49 -4.01
N ALA A 44 -2.12 -7.18 -4.92
CA ALA A 44 -3.48 -7.66 -4.71
C ALA A 44 -3.58 -8.61 -3.50
N LYS A 45 -2.58 -9.49 -3.35
CA LYS A 45 -2.46 -10.37 -2.18
C LYS A 45 -2.25 -9.58 -0.90
N ALA A 46 -1.37 -8.57 -0.88
CA ALA A 46 -1.12 -7.73 0.27
C ALA A 46 -2.40 -7.03 0.75
N ARG A 47 -3.18 -6.46 -0.17
CA ARG A 47 -4.50 -5.87 0.13
C ARG A 47 -5.48 -6.87 0.71
N THR A 48 -5.53 -8.08 0.15
CA THR A 48 -6.37 -9.16 0.68
C THR A 48 -5.96 -9.54 2.10
N VAL A 49 -4.66 -9.60 2.38
CA VAL A 49 -4.13 -9.86 3.73
C VAL A 49 -4.45 -8.69 4.66
N GLN A 50 -4.29 -7.44 4.23
CA GLN A 50 -4.62 -6.26 5.03
C GLN A 50 -6.08 -6.28 5.47
N GLY A 51 -7.00 -6.48 4.53
CA GLY A 51 -8.44 -6.49 4.82
C GLY A 51 -8.88 -7.64 5.73
N ARG A 52 -8.12 -8.75 5.79
CA ARG A 52 -8.47 -9.93 6.59
C ARG A 52 -7.71 -10.04 7.92
N GLN A 53 -6.48 -9.57 7.95
CA GLN A 53 -5.53 -9.83 9.03
C GLN A 53 -4.82 -8.56 9.53
N GLY A 54 -5.15 -7.39 8.96
CA GLY A 54 -4.60 -6.10 9.36
C GLY A 54 -3.23 -5.78 8.77
N CYS A 55 -2.77 -4.56 9.06
CA CYS A 55 -1.57 -3.98 8.48
C CYS A 55 -0.28 -4.73 8.84
N ALA A 56 -0.14 -5.20 10.07
CA ALA A 56 1.06 -5.92 10.51
C ALA A 56 1.36 -7.18 9.66
N LYS A 57 0.31 -7.87 9.19
CA LYS A 57 0.47 -9.06 8.32
C LYS A 57 0.70 -8.70 6.85
N ALA A 58 0.19 -7.56 6.39
CA ALA A 58 0.32 -7.11 5.01
C ALA A 58 1.66 -6.41 4.73
N ALA A 59 2.17 -5.64 5.71
CA ALA A 59 3.34 -4.78 5.55
C ALA A 59 4.58 -5.48 4.96
N PRO A 60 4.95 -6.73 5.32
CA PRO A 60 6.08 -7.40 4.68
C PRO A 60 5.91 -7.59 3.17
N THR A 61 4.69 -7.85 2.69
CA THR A 61 4.44 -7.98 1.24
C THR A 61 4.44 -6.61 0.58
N TYR A 62 3.88 -5.59 1.23
CA TYR A 62 3.97 -4.23 0.72
C TYR A 62 5.42 -3.73 0.61
N ARG A 63 6.30 -4.03 1.57
CA ARG A 63 7.74 -3.72 1.48
C ARG A 63 8.39 -4.29 0.22
N ILE A 64 8.04 -5.53 -0.14
CA ILE A 64 8.55 -6.18 -1.36
C ILE A 64 8.03 -5.48 -2.61
N VAL A 65 6.76 -5.07 -2.67
CA VAL A 65 6.21 -4.42 -3.87
C VAL A 65 6.67 -2.96 -3.98
N ALA A 66 6.69 -2.23 -2.86
CA ALA A 66 7.10 -0.83 -2.81
C ALA A 66 8.56 -0.62 -3.24
N SER A 67 9.42 -1.64 -3.10
CA SER A 67 10.81 -1.59 -3.51
C SER A 67 11.04 -1.71 -5.02
N TYR A 68 10.03 -2.08 -5.82
CA TYR A 68 10.17 -2.14 -7.29
C TYR A 68 10.31 -0.76 -7.96
N GLY A 69 10.11 0.34 -7.23
CA GLY A 69 10.36 1.69 -7.75
C GLY A 69 9.15 2.30 -8.47
N GLU A 70 9.38 2.85 -9.67
CA GLU A 70 8.37 3.50 -10.50
C GLU A 70 7.18 2.59 -10.79
N GLY A 71 5.98 3.17 -10.83
CA GLY A 71 4.73 2.45 -11.13
C GLY A 71 4.15 1.68 -9.93
N TYR A 72 4.86 1.69 -8.80
CA TYR A 72 4.43 1.06 -7.54
C TYR A 72 4.20 2.07 -6.42
N GLU A 73 3.92 3.33 -6.74
CA GLU A 73 3.58 4.41 -5.80
C GLU A 73 2.39 4.03 -4.92
N ILE A 74 1.44 3.28 -5.48
CA ILE A 74 0.30 2.76 -4.74
C ILE A 74 0.73 1.84 -3.59
N ALA A 75 1.72 0.97 -3.84
CA ALA A 75 2.25 0.08 -2.80
C ALA A 75 3.05 0.86 -1.75
N GLN A 76 3.77 1.91 -2.18
CA GLN A 76 4.48 2.82 -1.27
C GLN A 76 3.48 3.58 -0.37
N TYR A 77 2.38 4.09 -0.93
CA TYR A 77 1.30 4.69 -0.16
C TYR A 77 0.68 3.69 0.83
N GLU A 78 0.30 2.50 0.38
CA GLU A 78 -0.35 1.48 1.22
C GLU A 78 0.57 0.99 2.34
N LEU A 79 1.88 0.83 2.06
CA LEU A 79 2.89 0.56 3.08
C LEU A 79 2.97 1.68 4.10
N GLY A 80 3.14 2.93 3.62
CA GLY A 80 3.27 4.11 4.46
C GLY A 80 2.06 4.29 5.37
N ALA A 81 0.86 4.14 4.84
CA ALA A 81 -0.39 4.19 5.61
C ALA A 81 -0.45 3.09 6.67
N CYS A 82 -0.14 1.83 6.31
CA CYS A 82 -0.13 0.74 7.26
C CYS A 82 0.88 0.93 8.40
N LEU A 83 2.06 1.45 8.09
CA LEU A 83 3.09 1.73 9.09
C LEU A 83 2.68 2.85 10.05
N MET A 84 1.79 3.77 9.68
CA MET A 84 1.21 4.75 10.60
C MET A 84 0.20 4.14 11.58
N GLU A 85 -0.42 3.01 11.22
CA GLU A 85 -1.44 2.34 12.04
C GLU A 85 -0.84 1.26 12.94
N MET A 86 0.32 0.70 12.58
CA MET A 86 0.96 -0.37 13.33
C MET A 86 1.51 0.11 14.67
N GLU A 87 1.51 -0.79 15.66
CA GLU A 87 2.22 -0.63 16.93
C GLU A 87 3.36 -1.65 16.97
N GLY A 88 4.55 -1.21 17.37
CA GLY A 88 5.68 -2.09 17.63
C GLY A 88 5.54 -2.80 18.98
N ALA A 89 6.45 -3.74 19.25
CA ALA A 89 6.55 -4.41 20.55
C ALA A 89 6.91 -3.44 21.69
N GLY A 90 7.35 -2.22 21.36
CA GLY A 90 7.60 -1.13 22.30
C GLY A 90 7.69 0.22 21.59
N ALA A 91 7.91 1.29 22.35
CA ALA A 91 7.91 2.66 21.84
C ALA A 91 8.96 2.87 20.73
N GLN A 92 10.17 2.31 20.88
CA GLN A 92 11.25 2.45 19.90
C GLN A 92 10.87 1.82 18.55
N GLU A 93 10.27 0.63 18.55
CA GLU A 93 9.85 -0.01 17.30
C GLU A 93 8.68 0.75 16.65
N THR A 94 7.74 1.27 17.46
CA THR A 94 6.69 2.15 16.94
C THR A 94 7.29 3.38 16.26
N VAL A 95 8.28 4.06 16.87
CA VAL A 95 8.98 5.20 16.25
C VAL A 95 9.57 4.81 14.90
N LEU A 96 10.25 3.66 14.81
CA LEU A 96 10.80 3.17 13.54
C LEU A 96 9.73 2.96 12.47
N PHE A 97 8.56 2.44 12.83
CA PHE A 97 7.43 2.34 11.88
C PHE A 97 6.96 3.72 11.42
N ARG A 98 6.96 4.75 12.27
CA ARG A 98 6.54 6.11 11.88
C ARG A 98 7.54 6.76 10.94
N GLU A 99 8.83 6.62 11.22
CA GLU A 99 9.89 7.11 10.35
C GLU A 99 9.84 6.44 8.97
N GLU A 100 9.74 5.10 8.95
CA GLU A 100 9.59 4.33 7.72
C GLU A 100 8.28 4.70 6.99
N GLY A 101 7.18 4.86 7.71
CA GLY A 101 5.89 5.25 7.16
C GLY A 101 5.95 6.62 6.49
N LEU A 102 6.58 7.61 7.13
CA LEU A 102 6.75 8.96 6.59
C LEU A 102 7.62 8.93 5.35
N PHE A 103 8.69 8.12 5.36
CA PHE A 103 9.55 7.93 4.20
C PHE A 103 8.74 7.43 2.99
N TRP A 104 7.95 6.38 3.15
CA TRP A 104 7.16 5.82 2.04
C TRP A 104 6.02 6.74 1.58
N LEU A 105 5.34 7.43 2.50
CA LEU A 105 4.33 8.42 2.14
C LEU A 105 4.94 9.58 1.35
N LYS A 106 6.08 10.13 1.81
CA LYS A 106 6.80 11.19 1.08
C LYS A 106 7.20 10.73 -0.30
N ARG A 107 7.77 9.53 -0.43
CA ARG A 107 8.16 8.96 -1.72
C ARG A 107 6.97 8.86 -2.69
N ALA A 108 5.85 8.29 -2.24
CA ALA A 108 4.64 8.19 -3.06
C ALA A 108 4.06 9.58 -3.44
N ALA A 109 4.07 10.52 -2.49
CA ALA A 109 3.55 11.88 -2.72
C ALA A 109 4.40 12.67 -3.72
N TRP A 110 5.74 12.56 -3.64
CA TRP A 110 6.67 13.13 -4.62
C TRP A 110 6.51 12.48 -6.00
N ALA A 111 6.18 11.19 -6.06
CA ALA A 111 5.84 10.50 -7.28
C ALA A 111 4.39 10.78 -7.78
N GLY A 112 3.70 11.74 -7.14
CA GLY A 112 2.42 12.27 -7.59
C GLY A 112 1.19 11.46 -7.15
N ASP A 113 1.32 10.51 -6.22
CA ASP A 113 0.15 9.79 -5.68
C ASP A 113 -0.70 10.76 -4.82
N PRO A 114 -1.94 11.08 -5.25
CA PRO A 114 -2.77 12.07 -4.55
C PRO A 114 -3.20 11.57 -3.15
N ARG A 115 -3.32 10.26 -2.93
CA ARG A 115 -3.71 9.73 -1.61
C ARG A 115 -2.58 9.92 -0.61
N ALA A 116 -1.33 9.76 -1.05
CA ALA A 116 -0.17 10.04 -0.22
C ALA A 116 -0.05 11.52 0.13
N GLN A 117 -0.28 12.42 -0.84
CA GLN A 117 -0.30 13.88 -0.61
C GLN A 117 -1.37 14.28 0.42
N LEU A 118 -2.60 13.74 0.29
CA LEU A 118 -3.66 13.95 1.28
C LEU A 118 -3.27 13.38 2.66
N LYS A 119 -2.71 12.17 2.70
CA LYS A 119 -2.33 11.54 3.97
C LYS A 119 -1.23 12.34 4.68
N LEU A 120 -0.23 12.86 3.95
CA LEU A 120 0.79 13.76 4.52
C LEU A 120 0.18 15.04 5.07
N THR A 121 -0.75 15.66 4.32
CA THR A 121 -1.52 16.82 4.80
C THR A 121 -2.19 16.52 6.14
N GLN A 122 -2.86 15.38 6.24
CA GLN A 122 -3.58 14.96 7.45
C GLN A 122 -2.63 14.73 8.64
N VAL A 123 -1.62 13.87 8.49
CA VAL A 123 -0.76 13.45 9.61
C VAL A 123 0.13 14.58 10.12
N LEU A 124 0.48 15.54 9.27
CA LEU A 124 1.34 16.68 9.64
C LEU A 124 0.53 17.89 10.14
N SER A 125 -0.80 17.92 9.96
CA SER A 125 -1.64 19.08 10.28
C SER A 125 -1.78 19.40 11.77
N GLY A 126 -1.56 18.42 12.65
CA GLY A 126 -1.86 18.55 14.07
C GLY A 126 -3.35 18.53 14.41
N VAL A 127 -4.23 18.12 13.49
CA VAL A 127 -5.62 17.80 13.81
C VAL A 127 -5.66 16.49 14.61
N PRO A 128 -6.30 16.45 15.80
CA PRO A 128 -6.30 15.26 16.66
C PRO A 128 -6.83 13.98 15.99
N ALA A 129 -7.84 14.09 15.12
CA ALA A 129 -8.41 12.94 14.41
C ALA A 129 -7.45 12.25 13.44
N TYR A 130 -6.37 12.94 13.05
CA TYR A 130 -5.32 12.43 12.17
C TYR A 130 -3.96 12.34 12.87
N ALA A 131 -3.90 12.60 14.17
CA ALA A 131 -2.67 12.57 14.92
C ALA A 131 -2.11 11.15 14.94
N VAL A 132 -0.84 11.03 14.60
CA VAL A 132 -0.10 9.78 14.65
C VAL A 132 0.98 9.93 15.71
N SER A 133 1.07 8.97 16.63
CA SER A 133 2.10 8.97 17.67
C SER A 133 3.49 9.08 17.04
N HIS A 134 4.39 9.82 17.68
CA HIS A 134 5.78 10.03 17.23
C HIS A 134 5.96 10.67 15.85
N VAL A 135 4.90 11.22 15.24
CA VAL A 135 5.00 12.09 14.07
C VAL A 135 4.90 13.53 14.55
N ALA A 136 5.93 14.33 14.28
CA ALA A 136 5.91 15.75 14.60
C ALA A 136 4.89 16.48 13.72
N VAL A 137 4.14 17.39 14.33
CA VAL A 137 3.25 18.32 13.61
C VAL A 137 4.12 19.31 12.84
N ASP A 138 3.78 19.52 11.57
CA ASP A 138 4.46 20.46 10.68
C ASP A 138 3.41 21.11 9.76
N PRO A 139 2.78 22.22 10.20
CA PRO A 139 1.67 22.82 9.49
C PRO A 139 2.11 23.42 8.14
N LEU A 140 3.36 23.89 8.02
CA LEU A 140 3.86 24.45 6.76
C LEU A 140 4.00 23.35 5.70
N SER A 141 4.63 22.23 6.04
CA SER A 141 4.71 21.08 5.15
C SER A 141 3.31 20.52 4.84
N ALA A 142 2.42 20.44 5.84
CA ALA A 142 1.05 19.99 5.65
C ALA A 142 0.29 20.88 4.65
N MET A 143 0.39 22.20 4.78
CA MET A 143 -0.25 23.14 3.85
C MET A 143 0.35 23.03 2.44
N THR A 144 1.66 22.85 2.32
CA THR A 144 2.32 22.64 1.03
C THR A 144 1.76 21.39 0.33
N TRP A 145 1.60 20.28 1.06
CA TRP A 145 0.97 19.07 0.51
C TRP A 145 -0.51 19.25 0.20
N ALA A 146 -1.23 20.08 0.95
CA ALA A 146 -2.63 20.40 0.70
C ALA A 146 -2.80 21.11 -0.65
N GLU A 147 -1.96 22.12 -0.91
CA GLU A 147 -1.94 22.88 -2.17
C GLU A 147 -1.53 22.00 -3.36
N ILE A 148 -0.50 21.14 -3.19
CA ILE A 148 -0.11 20.16 -4.22
C ILE A 148 -1.26 19.17 -4.52
N TYR A 149 -1.91 18.68 -3.48
CA TYR A 149 -3.03 17.73 -3.60
C TYR A 149 -4.23 18.36 -4.33
N ASP A 150 -4.56 19.61 -4.01
CA ASP A 150 -5.67 20.32 -4.65
C ASP A 150 -5.42 20.52 -6.15
N ALA A 151 -4.19 20.89 -6.52
CA ALA A 151 -3.76 21.04 -7.90
C ALA A 151 -3.57 19.71 -8.66
N ASN A 152 -3.61 18.56 -7.98
CA ASN A 152 -3.38 17.26 -8.61
C ASN A 152 -4.64 16.76 -9.35
N GLY A 153 -4.70 16.96 -10.67
CA GLY A 153 -5.85 16.53 -11.50
C GLY A 153 -6.17 15.02 -11.48
N VAL A 154 -5.23 14.17 -11.07
CA VAL A 154 -5.47 12.72 -10.91
C VAL A 154 -6.44 12.45 -9.74
N ARG A 155 -6.53 13.37 -8.77
CA ARG A 155 -7.49 13.33 -7.65
C ARG A 155 -8.92 13.17 -8.13
N GLU A 156 -9.35 13.99 -9.09
CA GLU A 156 -10.71 14.00 -9.63
C GLU A 156 -10.99 12.72 -10.43
N THR A 157 -9.99 12.24 -11.17
CA THR A 157 -10.09 10.98 -11.94
C THR A 157 -10.43 9.79 -11.04
N TYR A 158 -9.92 9.78 -9.80
CA TYR A 158 -10.21 8.73 -8.82
C TYR A 158 -11.34 9.08 -7.84
N GLY A 159 -12.01 10.23 -8.01
CA GLY A 159 -13.10 10.66 -7.13
C GLY A 159 -12.68 10.94 -5.68
N LEU A 160 -11.40 11.32 -5.48
CA LEU A 160 -10.87 11.59 -4.15
C LEU A 160 -11.40 12.93 -3.63
N GLN A 161 -11.82 12.94 -2.37
CA GLN A 161 -12.44 14.10 -1.72
C GLN A 161 -11.43 15.23 -1.52
N PRO A 162 -11.85 16.50 -1.55
CA PRO A 162 -10.96 17.61 -1.20
C PRO A 162 -10.43 17.48 0.24
N VAL A 163 -9.39 18.25 0.59
CA VAL A 163 -8.94 18.35 1.98
C VAL A 163 -10.10 18.83 2.84
N GLY A 164 -10.38 18.12 3.94
CA GLY A 164 -11.50 18.45 4.80
C GLY A 164 -11.37 19.85 5.42
N PRO A 165 -12.49 20.58 5.62
CA PRO A 165 -12.45 21.97 6.10
C PRO A 165 -11.78 22.09 7.47
N VAL A 166 -11.98 21.12 8.37
CA VAL A 166 -11.33 21.08 9.70
C VAL A 166 -9.80 21.10 9.61
N VAL A 167 -9.23 20.41 8.61
CA VAL A 167 -7.78 20.40 8.39
C VAL A 167 -7.32 21.76 7.86
N LEU A 168 -8.00 22.31 6.86
CA LEU A 168 -7.66 23.62 6.29
C LEU A 168 -7.76 24.75 7.32
N GLU A 169 -8.84 24.78 8.11
CA GLU A 169 -9.02 25.74 9.20
C GLU A 169 -7.89 25.63 10.23
N LYS A 170 -7.49 24.40 10.62
CA LYS A 170 -6.38 24.18 11.54
C LYS A 170 -5.06 24.72 10.97
N LEU A 171 -4.79 24.50 9.69
CA LEU A 171 -3.59 24.99 9.02
C LEU A 171 -3.59 26.51 8.89
N HIS A 172 -4.71 27.12 8.49
CA HIS A 172 -4.84 28.58 8.42
C HIS A 172 -4.73 29.26 9.78
N ALA A 173 -5.18 28.61 10.85
CA ALA A 173 -4.99 29.12 12.22
C ALA A 173 -3.54 28.97 12.72
N ALA A 174 -2.77 28.02 12.17
CA ALA A 174 -1.41 27.72 12.58
C ALA A 174 -0.34 28.51 11.81
N LEU A 175 -0.67 29.04 10.64
CA LEU A 175 0.26 29.71 9.72
C LEU A 175 -0.09 31.18 9.53
N ASP A 176 0.91 32.04 9.49
CA ASP A 176 0.71 33.43 9.09
C ASP A 176 0.59 33.60 7.56
N GLN A 177 0.33 34.82 7.10
CA GLN A 177 0.18 35.09 5.65
C GLN A 177 1.48 34.83 4.86
N ASN A 178 2.66 35.07 5.45
CA ASN A 178 3.93 34.83 4.77
C ASN A 178 4.17 33.32 4.59
N GLU A 179 3.85 32.52 5.62
CA GLU A 179 3.95 31.07 5.57
C GLU A 179 2.95 30.44 4.60
N LEU A 180 1.72 30.94 4.55
CA LEU A 180 0.74 30.52 3.53
C LEU A 180 1.21 30.82 2.11
N GLN A 181 1.77 32.00 1.87
CA GLN A 181 2.34 32.35 0.56
C GLN A 181 3.57 31.51 0.23
N ARG A 182 4.39 31.19 1.23
CA ARG A 182 5.53 30.28 1.07
C ARG A 182 5.06 28.88 0.66
N ALA A 183 4.08 28.30 1.36
CA ALA A 183 3.52 26.99 1.03
C ALA A 183 2.99 26.95 -0.41
N ARG A 184 2.23 27.97 -0.82
CA ARG A 184 1.73 28.10 -2.20
C ARG A 184 2.83 28.20 -3.23
N LYS A 185 3.87 28.98 -2.96
CA LYS A 185 5.02 29.11 -3.86
C LYS A 185 5.78 27.79 -4.00
N GLU A 186 6.00 27.08 -2.90
CA GLU A 186 6.64 25.77 -2.89
C GLU A 186 5.78 24.74 -3.66
N ALA A 187 4.47 24.72 -3.42
CA ALA A 187 3.52 23.87 -4.14
C ALA A 187 3.46 24.18 -5.64
N ALA A 188 3.46 25.45 -6.03
CA ALA A 188 3.48 25.87 -7.43
C ALA A 188 4.78 25.47 -8.15
N GLY A 189 5.89 25.31 -7.41
CA GLY A 189 7.15 24.78 -7.92
C GLY A 189 7.25 23.25 -7.91
N PHE A 190 6.22 22.55 -7.47
CA PHE A 190 6.23 21.09 -7.38
C PHE A 190 6.40 20.46 -8.76
N THR A 191 7.38 19.56 -8.86
CA THR A 191 7.57 18.70 -10.02
C THR A 191 7.57 17.25 -9.53
N LYS A 192 6.80 16.39 -10.19
CA LYS A 192 6.78 14.96 -9.88
C LYS A 192 8.19 14.40 -10.02
N ILE A 193 8.64 13.66 -9.01
CA ILE A 193 9.89 12.90 -9.05
C ILE A 193 9.52 11.43 -9.22
N SER A 194 9.77 10.90 -10.41
CA SER A 194 9.81 9.45 -10.62
C SER A 194 11.19 8.93 -10.20
N LEU A 195 11.22 7.74 -9.64
CA LEU A 195 12.47 7.03 -9.40
C LEU A 195 12.77 6.12 -10.57
N ASP A 196 14.02 5.74 -10.73
CA ASP A 196 14.37 4.76 -11.75
C ASP A 196 13.65 3.43 -11.45
N GLU A 197 13.21 2.76 -12.53
CA GLU A 197 12.68 1.41 -12.46
C GLU A 197 13.73 0.48 -11.82
N PHE A 198 13.32 -0.33 -10.85
CA PHE A 198 14.23 -1.29 -10.25
C PHE A 198 14.59 -2.37 -11.25
N VAL A 199 15.84 -2.34 -11.73
CA VAL A 199 16.41 -3.43 -12.52
C VAL A 199 17.09 -4.41 -11.56
N PRO A 200 16.52 -5.61 -11.32
CA PRO A 200 17.20 -6.59 -10.50
C PRO A 200 18.56 -6.90 -11.13
N PRO A 201 19.63 -7.09 -10.33
CA PRO A 201 20.88 -7.56 -10.88
C PRO A 201 20.59 -8.81 -11.68
N VAL A 202 21.03 -8.83 -12.94
CA VAL A 202 20.99 -10.04 -13.76
C VAL A 202 21.86 -11.03 -13.01
N GLY A 203 21.24 -11.91 -12.22
CA GLY A 203 21.99 -12.89 -11.48
C GLY A 203 22.86 -13.60 -12.49
N ASP A 204 24.17 -13.64 -12.25
CA ASP A 204 25.10 -14.48 -12.99
C ASP A 204 24.54 -15.89 -12.86
N ARG A 205 23.64 -16.25 -13.78
CA ARG A 205 23.06 -17.58 -13.87
C ARG A 205 24.27 -18.43 -13.99
N ALA A 206 24.54 -19.19 -12.94
CA ALA A 206 25.67 -20.08 -12.78
C ALA A 206 25.88 -20.86 -14.09
N GLY A 207 26.65 -20.26 -14.99
CA GLY A 207 27.07 -20.82 -16.27
C GLY A 207 28.18 -21.84 -16.05
N GLN A 208 28.64 -21.98 -14.81
CA GLN A 208 29.25 -23.22 -14.37
C GLN A 208 28.12 -24.21 -14.12
N GLY A 209 27.78 -24.92 -15.20
CA GLY A 209 27.20 -26.24 -15.14
C GLY A 209 28.09 -27.14 -14.29
N GLY A 210 27.96 -27.01 -12.98
CA GLY A 210 28.31 -28.05 -12.03
C GLY A 210 27.45 -29.23 -12.42
N GLN A 211 28.02 -30.11 -13.26
CA GLN A 211 27.59 -31.48 -13.42
C GLN A 211 27.27 -31.97 -12.01
N ARG A 212 25.98 -32.09 -11.69
CA ARG A 212 25.58 -32.84 -10.51
C ARG A 212 26.28 -34.19 -10.68
N PRO A 213 27.22 -34.58 -9.81
CA PRO A 213 27.74 -35.92 -9.87
C PRO A 213 26.51 -36.82 -9.80
N GLN A 214 26.32 -37.62 -10.85
CA GLN A 214 25.37 -38.72 -10.84
C GLN A 214 25.67 -39.48 -9.56
N SER A 215 24.83 -39.30 -8.55
CA SER A 215 24.86 -40.09 -7.34
C SER A 215 24.61 -41.51 -7.81
N GLY A 216 25.70 -42.26 -7.96
CA GLY A 216 25.67 -43.67 -8.23
C GLY A 216 24.71 -44.30 -7.24
N GLN A 217 23.62 -44.83 -7.78
CA GLN A 217 23.14 -46.17 -7.57
C GLN A 217 23.98 -47.01 -6.57
N ALA A 218 23.88 -46.69 -5.28
CA ALA A 218 24.05 -47.62 -4.19
C ALA A 218 22.64 -47.82 -3.63
N GLY A 219 21.92 -48.90 -3.91
CA GLY A 219 22.41 -50.27 -3.86
C GLY A 219 22.54 -50.68 -2.40
N GLY A 220 21.44 -51.17 -1.82
CA GLY A 220 21.50 -52.05 -0.66
C GLY A 220 20.92 -51.50 0.65
N GLY A 221 19.92 -52.20 1.17
CA GLY A 221 19.71 -52.32 2.61
C GLY A 221 18.47 -51.63 3.17
N ARG A 222 17.30 -52.26 3.03
CA ARG A 222 16.18 -52.08 3.96
C ARG A 222 16.56 -52.83 5.25
N PRO A 223 16.77 -52.19 6.41
CA PRO A 223 16.83 -52.91 7.66
C PRO A 223 15.40 -53.27 8.06
N GLU A 224 15.12 -54.55 7.88
CA GLU A 224 13.94 -55.24 8.39
C GLU A 224 14.02 -55.32 9.92
N GLY A 225 12.94 -54.94 10.60
CA GLY A 225 12.61 -55.47 11.91
C GLY A 225 13.26 -54.83 13.14
N ARG A 226 12.47 -54.02 13.86
CA ARG A 226 12.42 -54.16 15.32
C ARG A 226 11.06 -53.79 15.89
N ARG A 227 10.20 -54.81 16.01
CA ARG A 227 9.16 -54.88 17.05
C ARG A 227 9.84 -55.13 18.39
N ARG A 228 9.59 -54.28 19.38
CA ARG A 228 9.47 -54.62 20.82
C ARG A 228 8.44 -53.64 21.38
N ARG A 229 7.22 -54.13 21.62
CA ARG A 229 6.68 -54.53 22.93
C ARG A 229 6.48 -53.34 23.84
#